data_AF-A0A5R9G5W2-F1
#
_entry.id   AF-A0A5R9G5W2-F1
#
_cell.length_a   1.000
_cell.length_b   1.000
_cell.length_c   1.000
_cell.angle_alpha   90.00
_cell.angle_beta   90.00
_cell.angle_gamma   90.00
#
_symmetry.space_group_name_H-M   'P 1'
#
loop_
_entity.id
_entity.type
_entity.pdbx_description
1 polymer ?
#
loop_
_entity_poly.entity_id
_entity_poly.type
_entity_poly.pdbx_seq_one_letter_code
_entity_poly.pdbx_strand_id
1 'polypeptide(L)'
;MERRRVRTAIAALWLGIALGALTACEREPGRTDGTTEAVEAVEAVESVETKPAEQERPEQERPEQEEPFSKNAFEKVAVPPGWALRHERADEDERAAYVLREYAVDDAPADVRRWFLEELDRVGGTVVWSHGGEEDASQDVDYGAIAEIPSPAGNETLSVYYGSTAGTPNVALLRTRYADSLQEQPFLEDHPLVVSVPMADGSEKDVFRGYYEHQHTDIYLVHFYTAAFFKELERTEGALRAEPAFTVGYFDDEGEELDPYADEVTESSKFGVKFDAGALPEGERERDAFLRALARTALLGDRSIYWDVPADKALYFWIGEEEIAAVTAGDLL
;
A
#
# COMPACT_ATOMS: atom_id res chain seq x y z
N MET A 1 -18.45 -26.43 46.84
CA MET A 1 -17.17 -25.77 46.56
C MET A 1 -17.01 -25.75 45.05
N GLU A 2 -17.64 -24.80 44.35
CA GLU A 2 -17.08 -23.47 44.01
C GLU A 2 -15.77 -23.59 43.23
N ARG A 3 -15.61 -23.13 41.97
CA ARG A 3 -16.19 -21.95 41.31
C ARG A 3 -16.47 -22.15 39.80
N ARG A 4 -17.55 -21.51 39.35
CA ARG A 4 -17.89 -21.11 37.96
C ARG A 4 -17.37 -19.68 37.71
N ARG A 5 -17.36 -19.28 36.42
CA ARG A 5 -17.22 -17.91 35.82
C ARG A 5 -15.76 -17.51 35.58
N VAL A 6 -15.34 -17.11 34.38
CA VAL A 6 -15.90 -16.03 33.52
C VAL A 6 -15.77 -16.37 32.03
N ARG A 7 -16.90 -16.33 31.31
CA ARG A 7 -17.00 -16.07 29.88
C ARG A 7 -17.56 -14.65 29.73
N THR A 8 -17.25 -14.03 28.58
CA THR A 8 -17.92 -12.86 27.98
C THR A 8 -17.29 -11.48 28.25
N ALA A 9 -17.11 -10.75 27.14
CA ALA A 9 -16.89 -9.31 26.97
C ALA A 9 -15.44 -8.80 26.87
N ILE A 10 -14.84 -8.89 25.67
CA ILE A 10 -14.31 -7.72 24.92
C ILE A 10 -14.45 -8.04 23.42
N ALA A 11 -15.70 -8.00 22.92
CA ALA A 11 -16.05 -8.11 21.49
C ALA A 11 -16.83 -6.86 21.04
N ALA A 12 -16.51 -5.69 21.61
CA ALA A 12 -17.33 -4.49 21.47
C ALA A 12 -16.55 -3.20 21.23
N LEU A 13 -15.36 -3.26 20.60
CA LEU A 13 -14.63 -2.03 20.25
C LEU A 13 -14.29 -1.85 18.76
N TRP A 14 -14.63 -2.80 17.88
CA TRP A 14 -14.33 -2.69 16.44
C TRP A 14 -15.55 -2.74 15.51
N LEU A 15 -16.77 -2.68 16.06
CA LEU A 15 -18.02 -2.67 15.28
C LEU A 15 -18.59 -1.25 15.02
N GLY A 16 -17.77 -0.20 15.23
CA GLY A 16 -18.23 1.20 15.23
C GLY A 16 -17.91 2.02 13.97
N ILE A 17 -17.17 1.49 12.99
CA ILE A 17 -16.70 2.27 11.83
C ILE A 17 -17.22 1.73 10.48
N ALA A 18 -17.83 0.55 10.44
CA ALA A 18 -18.32 -0.06 9.18
C ALA A 18 -19.81 0.14 8.87
N LEU A 19 -20.57 0.93 9.65
CA LEU A 19 -21.98 1.26 9.34
C LEU A 19 -22.18 2.79 9.31
N GLY A 20 -21.60 3.46 8.32
CA GLY A 20 -21.79 4.89 8.09
C GLY A 20 -22.06 5.30 6.64
N ALA A 21 -22.06 4.35 5.70
CA ALA A 21 -22.29 4.63 4.30
C ALA A 21 -23.14 3.50 3.70
N LEU A 22 -24.45 3.57 3.91
CA LEU A 22 -25.52 2.98 3.07
C LEU A 22 -26.84 3.16 3.83
N THR A 23 -27.53 4.27 3.57
CA THR A 23 -28.99 4.34 3.38
C THR A 23 -29.41 5.79 3.17
N ALA A 24 -29.58 6.13 1.90
CA ALA A 24 -30.36 7.29 1.50
C ALA A 24 -31.85 7.02 1.78
N CYS A 25 -32.52 8.10 2.18
CA CYS A 25 -33.92 8.41 1.90
C CYS A 25 -34.93 7.26 1.79
N GLU A 26 -35.78 7.12 2.82
CA GLU A 26 -37.21 6.92 2.60
C GLU A 26 -38.02 7.63 3.71
N ARG A 27 -38.85 8.58 3.26
CA ARG A 27 -39.94 9.21 4.02
C ARG A 27 -41.02 8.16 4.26
N GLU A 28 -41.65 8.17 5.44
CA GLU A 28 -43.12 8.35 5.60
C GLU A 28 -43.56 8.38 7.09
N PRO A 29 -44.82 8.77 7.43
CA PRO A 29 -45.09 9.78 8.45
C PRO A 29 -45.77 9.26 9.73
N GLY A 30 -45.74 10.10 10.77
CA GLY A 30 -46.91 10.34 11.62
C GLY A 30 -46.92 9.74 13.03
N ARG A 31 -47.20 10.65 13.98
CA ARG A 31 -48.04 10.50 15.20
C ARG A 31 -47.32 10.55 16.57
N THR A 32 -47.28 11.77 17.14
CA THR A 32 -47.83 12.25 18.45
C THR A 32 -47.95 11.24 19.62
N ASP A 33 -47.69 11.52 20.90
CA ASP A 33 -47.78 12.74 21.72
C ASP A 33 -47.13 12.48 23.10
N GLY A 34 -46.79 13.57 23.82
CA GLY A 34 -46.86 13.65 25.30
C GLY A 34 -45.59 14.20 25.99
N THR A 35 -45.45 15.54 26.21
CA THR A 35 -45.87 16.34 27.42
C THR A 35 -45.04 16.06 28.68
N THR A 36 -44.47 16.98 29.48
CA THR A 36 -44.37 18.47 29.64
C THR A 36 -43.25 18.68 30.71
N GLU A 37 -42.43 19.74 30.82
CA GLU A 37 -42.62 21.09 31.42
C GLU A 37 -41.22 21.76 31.47
N ALA A 38 -41.03 22.96 30.90
CA ALA A 38 -40.86 24.29 31.55
C ALA A 38 -39.54 24.43 32.38
N VAL A 39 -38.70 25.47 32.25
CA VAL A 39 -38.96 26.91 32.44
C VAL A 39 -37.88 27.77 31.75
N GLU A 40 -38.32 28.96 31.34
CA GLU A 40 -37.68 30.14 30.73
C GLU A 40 -36.38 30.66 31.38
N ALA A 41 -35.52 31.29 30.56
CA ALA A 41 -35.19 32.72 30.68
C ALA A 41 -34.50 33.22 29.40
N VAL A 42 -35.17 34.14 28.71
CA VAL A 42 -34.64 34.91 27.58
C VAL A 42 -34.14 36.24 28.13
N GLU A 43 -32.86 36.55 27.96
CA GLU A 43 -32.39 37.94 27.94
C GLU A 43 -32.02 38.31 26.50
N ALA A 44 -32.70 39.33 26.01
CA ALA A 44 -32.45 39.96 24.74
C ALA A 44 -31.18 40.82 24.83
N VAL A 45 -30.23 40.59 23.93
CA VAL A 45 -29.19 41.57 23.60
C VAL A 45 -29.24 41.81 22.11
N GLU A 46 -29.40 43.09 21.77
CA GLU A 46 -29.53 43.64 20.43
C GLU A 46 -28.44 43.16 19.47
N SER A 47 -28.87 42.83 18.25
CA SER A 47 -28.02 42.51 17.11
C SER A 47 -27.21 43.73 16.67
N VAL A 48 -25.88 43.65 16.79
CA VAL A 48 -24.96 44.51 16.05
C VAL A 48 -24.49 43.72 14.82
N GLU A 49 -25.01 44.06 13.65
CA GLU A 49 -24.44 43.62 12.37
C GLU A 49 -23.06 44.28 12.20
N THR A 50 -22.00 43.54 12.46
CA THR A 50 -20.68 43.83 11.90
C THR A 50 -20.45 42.91 10.71
N LYS A 51 -20.45 43.49 9.50
CA LYS A 51 -19.84 42.85 8.32
C LYS A 51 -18.39 42.45 8.67
N PRO A 52 -17.96 41.21 8.47
CA PRO A 52 -16.54 40.91 8.51
C PRO A 52 -15.87 41.65 7.34
N ALA A 53 -14.80 42.39 7.66
CA ALA A 53 -13.95 42.99 6.65
C ALA A 53 -13.32 41.86 5.83
N GLU A 54 -13.54 41.92 4.51
CA GLU A 54 -12.88 41.09 3.52
C GLU A 54 -11.39 41.42 3.56
N GLN A 55 -10.61 40.59 4.26
CA GLN A 55 -9.18 40.70 4.32
C GLN A 55 -8.65 40.10 3.01
N GLU A 56 -8.28 40.96 2.05
CA GLU A 56 -7.56 40.53 0.85
C GLU A 56 -6.34 39.72 1.29
N ARG A 57 -6.39 38.40 1.07
CA ARG A 57 -5.20 37.55 1.17
C ARG A 57 -4.22 38.06 0.11
N PRO A 58 -2.96 38.34 0.46
CA PRO A 58 -1.98 38.66 -0.57
C PRO A 58 -1.92 37.48 -1.53
N GLU A 59 -2.08 37.75 -2.83
CA GLU A 59 -1.77 36.78 -3.88
C GLU A 59 -0.32 36.34 -3.65
N GLN A 60 -0.16 35.10 -3.17
CA GLN A 60 1.13 34.44 -3.14
C GLN A 60 1.58 34.32 -4.59
N GLU A 61 2.59 35.11 -4.97
CA GLU A 61 3.31 34.92 -6.22
C GLU A 61 3.71 33.45 -6.30
N ARG A 62 3.18 32.74 -7.30
CA ARG A 62 3.63 31.37 -7.60
C ARG A 62 5.16 31.44 -7.77
N PRO A 63 5.93 30.64 -7.02
CA PRO A 63 7.37 30.59 -7.21
C PRO A 63 7.67 30.34 -8.68
N GLU A 64 8.65 31.10 -9.20
CA GLU A 64 9.22 30.89 -10.53
C GLU A 64 9.46 29.40 -10.77
N GLN A 65 9.11 28.92 -11.97
CA GLN A 65 9.26 27.53 -12.42
C GLN A 65 10.51 26.88 -11.82
N GLU A 66 10.31 26.07 -10.79
CA GLU A 66 11.37 25.30 -10.17
C GLU A 66 11.85 24.23 -11.17
N GLU A 67 13.14 23.90 -11.09
CA GLU A 67 13.73 22.85 -11.91
C GLU A 67 12.86 21.57 -11.82
N PRO A 68 12.65 20.86 -12.94
CA PRO A 68 11.91 19.60 -12.93
C PRO A 68 12.50 18.69 -11.85
N PHE A 69 11.64 17.95 -11.13
CA PHE A 69 12.06 17.00 -10.11
C PHE A 69 13.13 16.08 -10.69
N SER A 70 14.39 16.44 -10.43
CA SER A 70 15.54 15.85 -11.07
C SER A 70 15.81 14.51 -10.39
N LYS A 71 16.28 13.52 -11.16
CA LYS A 71 16.84 12.27 -10.62
C LYS A 71 17.95 12.51 -9.57
N ASN A 72 18.52 13.72 -9.54
CA ASN A 72 19.45 14.17 -8.51
C ASN A 72 18.80 14.52 -7.16
N ALA A 73 17.48 14.31 -6.98
CA ALA A 73 16.79 14.60 -5.73
C ALA A 73 17.53 13.99 -4.53
N PHE A 74 17.98 12.73 -4.61
CA PHE A 74 18.68 12.03 -3.53
C PHE A 74 20.07 12.60 -3.14
N GLU A 75 20.61 13.63 -3.78
CA GLU A 75 21.90 14.26 -3.37
C GLU A 75 21.90 14.74 -1.91
N LYS A 76 20.70 14.94 -1.33
CA LYS A 76 20.54 15.32 0.07
C LYS A 76 20.53 14.16 1.07
N VAL A 77 20.41 12.90 0.64
CA VAL A 77 20.35 11.72 1.53
C VAL A 77 21.66 10.95 1.49
N ALA A 78 22.33 10.82 2.63
CA ALA A 78 23.62 10.15 2.79
C ALA A 78 23.41 8.66 3.10
N VAL A 79 23.36 7.84 2.06
CA VAL A 79 23.24 6.39 2.18
C VAL A 79 24.56 5.78 2.70
N PRO A 80 24.54 4.76 3.57
CA PRO A 80 25.75 4.14 4.08
C PRO A 80 26.63 3.57 2.96
N PRO A 81 27.97 3.68 3.05
CA PRO A 81 28.88 3.27 1.99
C PRO A 81 28.92 1.75 1.74
N GLY A 82 28.39 0.94 2.67
CA GLY A 82 28.29 -0.51 2.53
C GLY A 82 27.06 -0.97 1.76
N TRP A 83 26.08 -0.10 1.52
CA TRP A 83 24.84 -0.46 0.82
C TRP A 83 25.08 -0.49 -0.69
N ALA A 84 24.86 -1.66 -1.30
CA ALA A 84 25.04 -1.83 -2.74
C ALA A 84 23.73 -1.55 -3.46
N LEU A 85 23.67 -0.45 -4.21
CA LEU A 85 22.51 -0.11 -5.04
C LEU A 85 22.26 -1.22 -6.07
N ARG A 86 21.07 -1.82 -6.02
CA ARG A 86 20.60 -2.83 -6.99
C ARG A 86 19.82 -2.17 -8.11
N HIS A 87 18.88 -1.30 -7.73
CA HIS A 87 17.98 -0.67 -8.68
C HIS A 87 17.71 0.77 -8.28
N GLU A 88 17.56 1.62 -9.30
CA GLU A 88 17.01 2.96 -9.18
C GLU A 88 15.90 3.09 -10.21
N ARG A 89 14.71 3.50 -9.76
CA ARG A 89 13.54 3.73 -10.61
C ARG A 89 12.92 5.07 -10.24
N ALA A 90 12.29 5.70 -11.22
CA ALA A 90 11.57 6.95 -11.01
C ALA A 90 10.24 6.87 -11.77
N ASP A 91 9.22 7.48 -11.19
CA ASP A 91 7.89 7.61 -11.79
C ASP A 91 7.32 8.99 -11.42
N GLU A 92 6.33 9.45 -12.17
CA GLU A 92 5.62 10.68 -11.88
C GLU A 92 4.16 10.58 -12.34
N ASP A 93 3.27 11.19 -11.56
CA ASP A 93 1.87 11.38 -11.94
C ASP A 93 1.40 12.80 -11.61
N GLU A 94 0.11 13.05 -11.73
CA GLU A 94 -0.49 14.37 -11.46
C GLU A 94 -0.36 14.83 -10.00
N ARG A 95 -0.13 13.89 -9.07
CA ARG A 95 -0.12 14.12 -7.62
C ARG A 95 1.29 14.22 -7.09
N ALA A 96 2.24 13.48 -7.65
CA ALA A 96 3.60 13.47 -7.13
C ALA A 96 4.63 12.93 -8.12
N ALA A 97 5.89 13.19 -7.78
CA ALA A 97 7.04 12.58 -8.41
C ALA A 97 7.79 11.70 -7.40
N TYR A 98 8.24 10.54 -7.87
CA TYR A 98 8.75 9.45 -7.05
C TYR A 98 10.13 9.01 -7.52
N VAL A 99 11.01 8.72 -6.58
CA VAL A 99 12.26 7.99 -6.87
C VAL A 99 12.43 6.87 -5.84
N LEU A 100 12.51 5.64 -6.34
CA LEU A 100 12.77 4.43 -5.57
C LEU A 100 14.22 4.01 -5.77
N ARG A 101 14.91 3.72 -4.67
CA ARG A 101 16.22 3.07 -4.67
C ARG A 101 16.19 1.83 -3.80
N GLU A 102 16.69 0.73 -4.35
CA GLU A 102 16.75 -0.55 -3.66
C GLU A 102 18.20 -0.95 -3.44
N TYR A 103 18.53 -1.37 -2.23
CA TYR A 103 19.89 -1.71 -1.82
C TYR A 103 19.94 -3.13 -1.28
N ALA A 104 21.02 -3.84 -1.64
CA ALA A 104 21.50 -4.95 -0.82
C ALA A 104 22.15 -4.37 0.43
N VAL A 105 21.80 -4.92 1.59
CA VAL A 105 22.39 -4.52 2.87
C VAL A 105 22.81 -5.76 3.65
N ASP A 106 23.87 -5.64 4.44
CA ASP A 106 24.26 -6.65 5.44
C ASP A 106 23.86 -6.21 6.87
N ASP A 107 23.37 -4.99 7.01
CA ASP A 107 22.97 -4.38 8.27
C ASP A 107 21.67 -5.01 8.80
N ALA A 108 21.57 -5.15 10.12
CA ALA A 108 20.34 -5.59 10.77
C ALA A 108 19.26 -4.49 10.71
N PRO A 109 17.96 -4.82 10.84
CA PRO A 109 16.89 -3.82 10.81
C PRO A 109 17.09 -2.69 11.82
N ALA A 110 17.63 -3.00 13.01
CA ALA A 110 17.93 -2.02 14.04
C ALA A 110 19.02 -1.00 13.62
N ASP A 111 20.03 -1.44 12.86
CA ASP A 111 21.09 -0.57 12.36
C ASP A 111 20.57 0.33 11.24
N VAL A 112 19.72 -0.21 10.36
CA VAL A 112 19.01 0.54 9.31
C VAL A 112 18.10 1.60 9.92
N ARG A 113 17.33 1.24 10.97
CA ARG A 113 16.52 2.19 11.74
C ARG A 113 17.35 3.29 12.36
N ARG A 114 18.46 2.94 13.03
CA ARG A 114 19.35 3.93 13.64
C ARG A 114 19.88 4.90 12.59
N TRP A 115 20.39 4.39 11.46
CA TRP A 115 20.85 5.22 10.35
C TRP A 115 19.73 6.15 9.86
N PHE A 116 18.53 5.63 9.64
CA PHE A 116 17.42 6.44 9.14
C PHE A 116 17.09 7.59 10.09
N LEU A 117 17.01 7.35 11.39
CA LEU A 117 16.75 8.40 12.38
C LEU A 117 17.88 9.44 12.46
N GLU A 118 19.14 9.02 12.40
CA GLU A 118 20.30 9.93 12.34
C GLU A 118 20.27 10.79 11.08
N GLU A 119 19.89 10.18 9.95
CA GLU A 119 19.79 10.85 8.67
C GLU A 119 18.63 11.84 8.63
N LEU A 120 17.49 11.50 9.24
CA LEU A 120 16.36 12.42 9.42
C LEU A 120 16.74 13.64 10.27
N ASP A 121 17.41 13.45 11.40
CA ASP A 121 17.90 14.56 12.23
C ASP A 121 18.81 15.49 11.41
N ARG A 122 19.70 14.90 10.61
CA ARG A 122 20.62 15.65 9.74
C ARG A 122 19.90 16.48 8.68
N VAL A 123 18.81 15.97 8.08
CA VAL A 123 18.04 16.69 7.06
C VAL A 123 16.89 17.51 7.64
N GLY A 124 16.69 17.49 8.96
CA GLY A 124 15.61 18.19 9.66
C GLY A 124 14.23 17.58 9.46
N GLY A 125 14.17 16.28 9.15
CA GLY A 125 12.93 15.54 8.92
C GLY A 125 12.18 15.17 10.20
N THR A 126 10.92 14.76 10.05
CA THR A 126 10.06 14.31 11.16
C THR A 126 9.32 13.04 10.75
N VAL A 127 9.42 11.99 11.55
CA VAL A 127 8.68 10.74 11.33
C VAL A 127 7.19 11.00 11.53
N VAL A 128 6.39 10.58 10.55
CA VAL A 128 4.92 10.72 10.55
C VAL A 128 4.22 9.36 10.62
N TRP A 129 4.92 8.29 10.23
CA TRP A 129 4.46 6.92 10.40
C TRP A 129 5.64 5.98 10.60
N SER A 130 5.46 4.94 11.40
CA SER A 130 6.44 3.87 11.56
C SER A 130 5.81 2.54 11.96
N HIS A 131 6.32 1.46 11.41
CA HIS A 131 6.09 0.09 11.82
C HIS A 131 7.33 -0.48 12.54
N GLY A 132 7.14 -1.38 13.50
CA GLY A 132 8.22 -2.00 14.28
C GLY A 132 8.44 -1.45 15.70
N GLY A 133 7.63 -0.47 16.15
CA GLY A 133 7.56 0.01 17.54
C GLY A 133 8.82 0.72 18.08
N GLU A 134 8.64 1.67 19.00
CA GLU A 134 9.76 2.24 19.76
C GLU A 134 10.22 1.33 20.91
N GLU A 135 9.36 0.42 21.38
CA GLU A 135 9.54 -0.34 22.62
C GLU A 135 10.05 -1.77 22.42
N ASP A 136 10.07 -2.31 21.18
CA ASP A 136 10.42 -3.71 20.92
C ASP A 136 11.63 -3.86 20.00
N ALA A 137 12.73 -3.17 20.36
CA ALA A 137 14.07 -3.38 19.80
C ALA A 137 14.61 -4.82 20.00
N SER A 138 13.79 -5.73 20.54
CA SER A 138 14.07 -7.14 20.77
C SER A 138 13.56 -8.07 19.66
N GLN A 139 12.77 -7.54 18.71
CA GLN A 139 12.26 -8.31 17.58
C GLN A 139 13.01 -7.89 16.30
N ASP A 140 14.05 -8.65 15.99
CA ASP A 140 15.00 -8.54 14.86
C ASP A 140 14.37 -8.65 13.45
N VAL A 141 13.07 -8.47 13.29
CA VAL A 141 12.40 -8.98 12.10
C VAL A 141 12.35 -7.90 11.02
N ASP A 142 11.74 -6.74 11.29
CA ASP A 142 11.26 -5.85 10.22
C ASP A 142 11.32 -4.36 10.60
N TYR A 143 11.50 -3.45 9.63
CA TYR A 143 11.43 -1.99 9.88
C TYR A 143 10.85 -1.23 8.69
N GLY A 144 9.84 -0.40 8.94
CA GLY A 144 9.26 0.53 7.96
C GLY A 144 9.00 1.89 8.59
N ALA A 145 9.34 2.98 7.91
CA ALA A 145 9.01 4.32 8.37
C ALA A 145 8.85 5.31 7.22
N ILE A 146 8.01 6.32 7.45
CA ILE A 146 7.77 7.44 6.54
C ILE A 146 8.00 8.72 7.33
N ALA A 147 8.78 9.62 6.75
CA ALA A 147 9.12 10.90 7.34
C ALA A 147 8.91 12.04 6.37
N GLU A 148 8.37 13.16 6.87
CA GLU A 148 8.38 14.42 6.16
C GLU A 148 9.78 15.03 6.21
N ILE A 149 10.25 15.57 5.08
CA ILE A 149 11.54 16.26 5.01
C ILE A 149 11.35 17.72 4.57
N PRO A 150 12.04 18.69 5.20
CA PRO A 150 11.98 20.08 4.78
C PRO A 150 12.42 20.25 3.32
N SER A 151 11.52 20.82 2.51
CA SER A 151 11.81 21.19 1.13
C SER A 151 11.33 22.61 0.85
N PRO A 152 12.06 23.41 0.06
CA PRO A 152 11.57 24.70 -0.43
C PRO A 152 10.22 24.58 -1.16
N ALA A 153 9.98 23.43 -1.80
CA ALA A 153 8.73 23.10 -2.49
C ALA A 153 7.59 22.64 -1.54
N GLY A 154 7.87 22.49 -0.24
CA GLY A 154 6.86 22.35 0.82
C GLY A 154 6.31 20.95 1.09
N ASN A 155 6.41 19.97 0.18
CA ASN A 155 5.76 18.65 0.36
C ASN A 155 6.66 17.50 -0.10
N GLU A 156 7.53 17.01 0.78
CA GLU A 156 8.40 15.86 0.47
C GLU A 156 8.41 14.84 1.61
N THR A 157 8.37 13.57 1.24
CA THR A 157 8.56 12.45 2.17
C THR A 157 9.79 11.63 1.79
N LEU A 158 10.38 11.01 2.80
CA LEU A 158 11.36 9.95 2.69
C LEU A 158 10.82 8.73 3.44
N SER A 159 10.65 7.64 2.73
CA SER A 159 10.23 6.35 3.27
C SER A 159 11.38 5.36 3.22
N VAL A 160 11.49 4.53 4.25
CA VAL A 160 12.43 3.42 4.36
C VAL A 160 11.67 2.14 4.67
N TYR A 161 12.00 1.08 3.96
CA TYR A 161 11.46 -0.25 4.19
C TYR A 161 12.61 -1.25 4.17
N TYR A 162 12.84 -1.90 5.30
CA TYR A 162 13.74 -3.03 5.45
C TYR A 162 12.91 -4.30 5.34
N GLY A 163 13.38 -5.27 4.57
CA GLY A 163 12.82 -6.61 4.53
C GLY A 163 13.88 -7.61 4.07
N SER A 164 13.45 -8.86 3.88
CA SER A 164 14.28 -9.90 3.29
C SER A 164 13.48 -10.62 2.20
N THR A 165 14.16 -11.01 1.14
CA THR A 165 13.58 -11.88 0.10
C THR A 165 14.43 -13.13 0.01
N ALA A 166 13.84 -14.29 0.31
CA ALA A 166 14.53 -15.58 0.38
C ALA A 166 15.81 -15.54 1.23
N GLY A 167 15.75 -14.90 2.39
CA GLY A 167 16.88 -14.75 3.31
C GLY A 167 17.96 -13.77 2.84
N THR A 168 17.70 -12.99 1.79
CA THR A 168 18.58 -11.90 1.34
C THR A 168 18.02 -10.57 1.81
N PRO A 169 18.67 -9.87 2.76
CA PRO A 169 18.22 -8.58 3.23
C PRO A 169 18.26 -7.50 2.14
N ASN A 170 17.28 -6.62 2.18
CA ASN A 170 17.18 -5.48 1.28
C ASN A 170 16.55 -4.26 1.96
N VAL A 171 16.98 -3.08 1.53
CA VAL A 171 16.34 -1.82 1.91
C VAL A 171 15.81 -1.12 0.67
N ALA A 172 14.53 -0.75 0.71
CA ALA A 172 13.93 0.16 -0.25
C ALA A 172 13.85 1.56 0.38
N LEU A 173 14.38 2.55 -0.34
CA LEU A 173 14.23 3.96 -0.04
C LEU A 173 13.35 4.59 -1.10
N LEU A 174 12.20 5.12 -0.69
CA LEU A 174 11.32 5.88 -1.57
C LEU A 174 11.37 7.35 -1.16
N ARG A 175 11.56 8.23 -2.14
CA ARG A 175 11.35 9.65 -1.95
C ARG A 175 10.19 10.09 -2.82
N THR A 176 9.28 10.82 -2.22
CA THR A 176 8.09 11.35 -2.87
C THR A 176 8.07 12.87 -2.74
N ARG A 177 7.80 13.58 -3.82
CA ARG A 177 7.47 15.01 -3.81
C ARG A 177 6.03 15.18 -4.29
N TYR A 178 5.17 15.68 -3.42
CA TYR A 178 3.77 15.90 -3.75
C TYR A 178 3.55 17.28 -4.36
N ALA A 179 2.61 17.35 -5.29
CA ALA A 179 2.13 18.60 -5.89
C ALA A 179 1.30 19.42 -4.89
N ASP A 180 0.52 18.75 -4.04
CA ASP A 180 -0.37 19.35 -3.03
C ASP A 180 0.10 19.04 -1.59
N SER A 181 -0.56 19.67 -0.61
CA SER A 181 -0.24 19.54 0.82
C SER A 181 -0.34 18.09 1.32
N LEU A 182 0.62 17.67 2.14
CA LEU A 182 0.64 16.35 2.80
C LEU A 182 -0.57 16.10 3.71
N GLN A 183 -1.10 17.15 4.36
CA GLN A 183 -2.26 17.06 5.26
C GLN A 183 -3.56 16.68 4.54
N GLU A 184 -3.58 16.73 3.22
CA GLU A 184 -4.73 16.40 2.38
C GLU A 184 -4.65 14.98 1.80
N GLN A 185 -3.61 14.21 2.12
CA GLN A 185 -3.42 12.84 1.61
C GLN A 185 -4.08 11.82 2.56
N PRO A 186 -5.22 11.22 2.20
CA PRO A 186 -5.95 10.31 3.10
C PRO A 186 -5.24 8.97 3.37
N PHE A 187 -4.16 8.68 2.61
CA PHE A 187 -3.34 7.48 2.75
C PHE A 187 -1.87 7.87 2.52
N LEU A 188 -1.17 8.21 3.61
CA LEU A 188 0.26 8.57 3.59
C LEU A 188 1.16 7.34 3.40
N GLU A 189 0.62 6.12 3.49
CA GLU A 189 1.37 4.90 3.19
C GLU A 189 1.65 4.83 1.69
N ASP A 190 2.86 5.23 1.33
CA ASP A 190 3.38 5.05 -0.02
C ASP A 190 3.75 3.56 -0.20
N HIS A 191 3.09 2.88 -1.13
CA HIS A 191 3.50 1.54 -1.56
C HIS A 191 4.18 1.65 -2.93
N PRO A 192 5.51 1.59 -3.01
CA PRO A 192 6.22 1.53 -4.28
C PRO A 192 6.05 0.14 -4.91
N LEU A 193 5.30 0.04 -6.00
CA LEU A 193 5.06 -1.22 -6.71
C LEU A 193 5.89 -1.32 -7.99
N VAL A 194 6.59 -2.43 -8.17
CA VAL A 194 7.20 -2.83 -9.43
C VAL A 194 6.32 -3.90 -10.08
N VAL A 195 5.73 -3.55 -11.22
CA VAL A 195 4.93 -4.45 -12.04
C VAL A 195 5.82 -5.04 -13.13
N SER A 196 5.95 -6.36 -13.14
CA SER A 196 6.72 -7.08 -14.16
C SER A 196 5.78 -7.48 -15.30
N VAL A 197 6.01 -6.92 -16.49
CA VAL A 197 5.13 -7.08 -17.65
C VAL A 197 5.75 -8.08 -18.65
N PRO A 198 5.07 -9.19 -18.97
CA PRO A 198 5.55 -10.16 -19.95
C PRO A 198 5.37 -9.62 -21.38
N MET A 199 6.44 -9.67 -22.17
CA MET A 199 6.46 -9.17 -23.55
C MET A 199 6.24 -10.32 -24.54
N ALA A 200 5.62 -10.02 -25.68
CA ALA A 200 5.31 -11.02 -26.71
C ALA A 200 6.56 -11.65 -27.37
N ASP A 201 7.72 -11.00 -27.26
CA ASP A 201 9.01 -11.55 -27.72
C ASP A 201 9.67 -12.50 -26.70
N GLY A 202 9.01 -12.73 -25.56
CA GLY A 202 9.48 -13.56 -24.46
C GLY A 202 10.40 -12.84 -23.47
N SER A 203 10.61 -11.52 -23.62
CA SER A 203 11.26 -10.70 -22.60
C SER A 203 10.29 -10.27 -21.50
N GLU A 204 10.81 -9.68 -20.43
CA GLU A 204 10.02 -9.09 -19.34
C GLU A 204 10.44 -7.62 -19.18
N LYS A 205 9.47 -6.76 -18.86
CA LYS A 205 9.68 -5.34 -18.62
C LYS A 205 9.15 -4.95 -17.24
N ASP A 206 10.03 -4.48 -16.37
CA ASP A 206 9.62 -3.87 -15.11
C ASP A 206 9.10 -2.44 -15.31
N VAL A 207 7.95 -2.15 -14.71
CA VAL A 207 7.33 -0.83 -14.64
C VAL A 207 7.16 -0.45 -13.18
N PHE A 208 7.76 0.66 -12.77
CA PHE A 208 7.62 1.19 -11.42
C PHE A 208 6.38 2.11 -11.34
N ARG A 209 5.62 1.97 -10.25
CA ARG A 209 4.51 2.83 -9.86
C ARG A 209 4.75 3.31 -8.44
N GLY A 210 4.93 4.62 -8.29
CA GLY A 210 5.07 5.26 -6.98
C GLY A 210 3.75 5.40 -6.22
N TYR A 211 2.63 5.32 -6.94
CA TYR A 211 1.30 5.33 -6.37
C TYR A 211 0.34 4.43 -7.15
N TYR A 212 -0.49 3.71 -6.41
CA TYR A 212 -1.64 2.96 -6.91
C TYR A 212 -2.68 2.83 -5.80
N GLU A 213 -3.93 2.63 -6.21
CA GLU A 213 -5.03 2.37 -5.28
C GLU A 213 -4.81 1.02 -4.58
N HIS A 214 -4.78 1.01 -3.25
CA HIS A 214 -4.60 -0.20 -2.44
C HIS A 214 -5.33 -0.14 -1.09
N GLN A 215 -5.41 -1.29 -0.39
CA GLN A 215 -5.90 -1.41 0.99
C GLN A 215 -5.05 -2.42 1.78
N HIS A 216 -4.92 -2.21 3.09
CA HIS A 216 -4.00 -2.92 3.99
C HIS A 216 -4.50 -4.29 4.50
N THR A 217 -5.00 -5.16 3.62
CA THR A 217 -5.20 -6.57 3.99
C THR A 217 -4.66 -7.48 2.90
N ASP A 218 -4.05 -8.60 3.28
CA ASP A 218 -3.34 -9.51 2.38
C ASP A 218 -4.13 -9.93 1.13
N ILE A 219 -5.42 -10.27 1.30
CA ILE A 219 -6.29 -10.64 0.17
C ILE A 219 -6.50 -9.48 -0.80
N TYR A 220 -6.73 -8.28 -0.27
CA TYR A 220 -6.90 -7.09 -1.08
C TYR A 220 -5.58 -6.64 -1.72
N LEU A 221 -4.43 -6.81 -1.05
CA LEU A 221 -3.12 -6.48 -1.64
C LEU A 221 -2.89 -7.24 -2.95
N VAL A 222 -3.06 -8.56 -2.96
CA VAL A 222 -2.89 -9.34 -4.21
C VAL A 222 -3.96 -9.00 -5.24
N HIS A 223 -5.20 -8.71 -4.83
CA HIS A 223 -6.20 -8.20 -5.75
C HIS A 223 -5.73 -6.91 -6.43
N PHE A 224 -5.23 -5.93 -5.67
CA PHE A 224 -4.72 -4.66 -6.20
C PHE A 224 -3.47 -4.84 -7.06
N TYR A 225 -2.54 -5.73 -6.68
CA TYR A 225 -1.36 -6.02 -7.48
C TYR A 225 -1.72 -6.71 -8.80
N THR A 226 -2.69 -7.63 -8.77
CA THR A 226 -3.20 -8.31 -9.97
C THR A 226 -3.91 -7.31 -10.89
N ALA A 227 -4.74 -6.43 -10.34
CA ALA A 227 -5.39 -5.36 -11.09
C ALA A 227 -4.36 -4.38 -11.70
N ALA A 228 -3.34 -3.99 -10.94
CA ALA A 228 -2.24 -3.15 -11.43
C ALA A 228 -1.46 -3.85 -12.55
N PHE A 229 -1.20 -5.15 -12.43
CA PHE A 229 -0.57 -5.96 -13.46
C PHE A 229 -1.34 -5.92 -14.78
N PHE A 230 -2.66 -6.20 -14.76
CA PHE A 230 -3.48 -6.14 -15.97
C PHE A 230 -3.53 -4.74 -16.58
N LYS A 231 -3.62 -3.70 -15.74
CA LYS A 231 -3.59 -2.31 -16.20
C LYS A 231 -2.28 -1.96 -16.91
N GLU A 232 -1.14 -2.43 -16.42
CA GLU A 232 0.15 -2.20 -17.09
C GLU A 232 0.35 -3.08 -18.32
N LEU A 233 -0.22 -4.28 -18.35
CA LEU A 233 -0.28 -5.14 -19.53
C LEU A 233 -1.00 -4.43 -20.69
N GLU A 234 -2.14 -3.78 -20.40
CA GLU A 234 -2.90 -3.02 -21.39
C GLU A 234 -2.14 -1.79 -21.91
N ARG A 235 -1.43 -1.09 -21.02
CA ARG A 235 -0.68 0.13 -21.31
C ARG A 235 0.62 -0.13 -22.08
N THR A 236 1.21 -1.30 -21.92
CA THR A 236 2.53 -1.61 -22.47
C THR A 236 2.42 -2.12 -23.91
N GLU A 237 2.93 -1.35 -24.85
CA GLU A 237 3.04 -1.78 -26.25
C GLU A 237 3.94 -3.01 -26.37
N GLY A 238 3.47 -4.03 -27.10
CA GLY A 238 4.20 -5.29 -27.28
C GLY A 238 4.06 -6.28 -26.11
N ALA A 239 3.29 -5.94 -25.08
CA ALA A 239 2.96 -6.88 -24.01
C ALA A 239 2.12 -8.06 -24.52
N LEU A 240 2.25 -9.18 -23.82
CA LEU A 240 1.43 -10.36 -24.05
C LEU A 240 -0.04 -10.05 -23.77
N ARG A 241 -0.97 -10.58 -24.58
CA ARG A 241 -2.41 -10.31 -24.42
C ARG A 241 -3.06 -11.35 -23.53
N ALA A 242 -3.87 -10.87 -22.59
CA ALA A 242 -4.71 -11.64 -21.69
C ALA A 242 -5.93 -10.79 -21.32
N GLU A 243 -7.03 -11.44 -20.94
CA GLU A 243 -8.25 -10.75 -20.52
C GLU A 243 -8.28 -10.61 -18.98
N PRO A 244 -8.78 -9.48 -18.45
CA PRO A 244 -8.83 -9.22 -17.01
C PRO A 244 -10.06 -9.88 -16.36
N ALA A 245 -10.18 -11.20 -16.47
CA ALA A 245 -11.27 -11.98 -15.89
C ALA A 245 -10.71 -12.99 -14.87
N PHE A 246 -10.71 -12.58 -13.60
CA PHE A 246 -10.10 -13.34 -12.52
C PHE A 246 -10.75 -13.07 -11.15
N THR A 247 -10.57 -14.02 -10.24
CA THR A 247 -10.87 -13.92 -8.81
C THR A 247 -9.56 -14.09 -8.02
N VAL A 248 -9.38 -13.30 -6.96
CA VAL A 248 -8.26 -13.44 -6.02
C VAL A 248 -8.83 -13.84 -4.67
N GLY A 249 -8.24 -14.85 -4.03
CA GLY A 249 -8.72 -15.30 -2.73
C GLY A 249 -7.97 -16.50 -2.18
N TYR A 250 -8.53 -17.06 -1.12
CA TYR A 250 -8.15 -18.37 -0.61
C TYR A 250 -9.00 -19.43 -1.31
N PHE A 251 -8.36 -20.53 -1.67
CA PHE A 251 -8.99 -21.65 -2.32
C PHE A 251 -8.65 -22.94 -1.56
N ASP A 252 -9.56 -23.89 -1.58
CA ASP A 252 -9.27 -25.26 -1.14
C ASP A 252 -8.46 -26.02 -2.21
N ASP A 253 -8.20 -27.30 -1.94
CA ASP A 253 -7.45 -28.17 -2.86
C ASP A 253 -8.20 -28.44 -4.17
N GLU A 254 -9.52 -28.24 -4.17
CA GLU A 254 -10.42 -28.37 -5.31
C GLU A 254 -10.60 -27.04 -6.09
N GLY A 255 -10.01 -25.94 -5.63
CA GLY A 255 -10.10 -24.64 -6.30
C GLY A 255 -11.41 -23.90 -6.05
N GLU A 256 -12.19 -24.30 -5.04
CA GLU A 256 -13.36 -23.57 -4.58
C GLU A 256 -12.95 -22.40 -3.68
N GLU A 257 -13.59 -21.25 -3.87
CA GLU A 257 -13.28 -20.04 -3.12
C GLU A 257 -13.75 -20.19 -1.66
N LEU A 258 -12.84 -19.93 -0.73
CA LEU A 258 -13.10 -19.94 0.70
C LEU A 258 -13.40 -18.52 1.19
N ASP A 259 -14.32 -18.39 2.14
CA ASP A 259 -14.51 -17.12 2.85
C ASP A 259 -13.23 -16.79 3.64
N PRO A 260 -12.54 -15.66 3.35
CA PRO A 260 -11.29 -15.29 4.01
C PRO A 260 -11.43 -15.10 5.53
N TYR A 261 -12.66 -14.97 6.04
CA TYR A 261 -12.96 -14.80 7.46
C TYR A 261 -13.54 -16.06 8.11
N ALA A 262 -13.73 -17.15 7.36
CA ALA A 262 -14.23 -18.39 7.91
C ALA A 262 -13.13 -19.18 8.63
N ASP A 263 -13.53 -19.92 9.66
CA ASP A 263 -12.65 -20.87 10.39
C ASP A 263 -12.06 -21.97 9.48
N GLU A 264 -12.59 -22.12 8.27
CA GLU A 264 -12.18 -23.07 7.23
C GLU A 264 -10.88 -22.64 6.52
N VAL A 265 -10.49 -21.36 6.63
CA VAL A 265 -9.16 -20.90 6.21
C VAL A 265 -8.13 -21.45 7.18
N THR A 266 -7.54 -22.56 6.79
CA THR A 266 -6.52 -23.29 7.54
C THR A 266 -5.14 -23.12 6.88
N GLU A 267 -4.09 -23.63 7.53
CA GLU A 267 -2.73 -23.67 6.97
C GLU A 267 -2.64 -24.42 5.62
N SER A 268 -3.62 -25.26 5.27
CA SER A 268 -3.66 -25.97 3.98
C SER A 268 -4.35 -25.18 2.87
N SER A 269 -4.92 -24.01 3.15
CA SER A 269 -5.59 -23.19 2.13
C SER A 269 -4.55 -22.59 1.18
N LYS A 270 -4.88 -22.56 -0.11
CA LYS A 270 -4.01 -22.02 -1.15
C LYS A 270 -4.44 -20.60 -1.50
N PHE A 271 -3.53 -19.65 -1.39
CA PHE A 271 -3.79 -18.27 -1.74
C PHE A 271 -3.36 -17.98 -3.18
N GLY A 272 -4.23 -17.41 -4.00
CA GLY A 272 -3.87 -17.20 -5.40
C GLY A 272 -4.93 -16.55 -6.28
N VAL A 273 -4.84 -16.84 -7.58
CA VAL A 273 -5.65 -16.22 -8.63
C VAL A 273 -6.33 -17.29 -9.49
N LYS A 274 -7.65 -17.27 -9.55
CA LYS A 274 -8.48 -18.13 -10.40
C LYS A 274 -8.92 -17.35 -11.63
N PHE A 275 -8.61 -17.86 -12.81
CA PHE A 275 -8.94 -17.24 -14.09
C PHE A 275 -10.19 -17.86 -14.73
N ASP A 276 -10.95 -17.02 -15.42
CA ASP A 276 -12.00 -17.50 -16.31
C ASP A 276 -11.41 -18.24 -17.53
N ALA A 277 -12.20 -19.15 -18.10
CA ALA A 277 -11.79 -19.88 -19.30
C ALA A 277 -11.49 -18.92 -20.46
N GLY A 278 -10.27 -19.01 -21.00
CA GLY A 278 -9.81 -18.17 -22.11
C GLY A 278 -9.19 -16.83 -21.68
N ALA A 279 -9.09 -16.53 -20.39
CA ALA A 279 -8.44 -15.31 -19.91
C ALA A 279 -6.91 -15.33 -20.11
N LEU A 280 -6.32 -16.52 -20.16
CA LEU A 280 -4.87 -16.71 -20.29
C LEU A 280 -4.42 -16.94 -21.73
N PRO A 281 -3.15 -16.63 -22.06
CA PRO A 281 -2.53 -17.01 -23.33
C PRO A 281 -2.69 -18.50 -23.65
N GLU A 282 -3.01 -18.82 -24.91
CA GLU A 282 -3.24 -20.20 -25.35
C GLU A 282 -1.94 -21.03 -25.35
N GLY A 283 -0.81 -20.43 -25.74
CA GLY A 283 0.48 -21.10 -25.79
C GLY A 283 1.08 -21.36 -24.41
N GLU A 284 1.62 -22.56 -24.22
CA GLU A 284 2.16 -23.02 -22.92
C GLU A 284 3.30 -22.12 -22.43
N ARG A 285 4.21 -21.73 -23.32
CA ARG A 285 5.35 -20.88 -22.99
C ARG A 285 4.91 -19.45 -22.66
N GLU A 286 4.00 -18.90 -23.46
CA GLU A 286 3.41 -17.58 -23.22
C GLU A 286 2.66 -17.55 -21.89
N ARG A 287 1.91 -18.62 -21.57
CA ARG A 287 1.19 -18.75 -20.32
C ARG A 287 2.12 -18.84 -19.11
N ASP A 288 3.18 -19.65 -19.17
CA ASP A 288 4.17 -19.72 -18.08
C ASP A 288 4.83 -18.36 -17.85
N ALA A 289 5.24 -17.66 -18.92
CA ALA A 289 5.80 -16.32 -18.81
C ALA A 289 4.81 -15.33 -18.18
N PHE A 290 3.53 -15.40 -18.55
CA PHE A 290 2.46 -14.60 -17.97
C PHE A 290 2.30 -14.82 -16.46
N LEU A 291 2.15 -16.09 -16.06
CA LEU A 291 1.90 -16.47 -14.67
C LEU A 291 3.09 -16.11 -13.78
N ARG A 292 4.33 -16.30 -14.27
CA ARG A 292 5.55 -15.90 -13.56
C ARG A 292 5.66 -14.39 -13.38
N ALA A 293 5.34 -13.61 -14.40
CA ALA A 293 5.38 -12.15 -14.33
C ALA A 293 4.31 -11.60 -13.36
N LEU A 294 3.12 -12.19 -13.36
CA LEU A 294 2.08 -11.88 -12.38
C LEU A 294 2.51 -12.27 -10.95
N ALA A 295 3.03 -13.48 -10.76
CA ALA A 295 3.55 -13.92 -9.47
C ALA A 295 4.68 -13.01 -8.95
N ARG A 296 5.59 -12.58 -9.83
CA ARG A 296 6.65 -11.62 -9.50
C ARG A 296 6.08 -10.29 -9.02
N THR A 297 5.08 -9.76 -9.72
CA THR A 297 4.39 -8.54 -9.30
C THR A 297 3.71 -8.72 -7.94
N ALA A 298 2.98 -9.81 -7.74
CA ALA A 298 2.17 -10.02 -6.55
C ALA A 298 2.97 -10.42 -5.30
N LEU A 299 4.05 -11.19 -5.46
CA LEU A 299 4.86 -11.68 -4.35
C LEU A 299 6.04 -10.75 -4.01
N LEU A 300 6.62 -10.11 -5.02
CA LEU A 300 7.90 -9.38 -4.91
C LEU A 300 7.81 -7.94 -5.40
N GLY A 301 6.68 -7.51 -5.96
CA GLY A 301 6.57 -6.21 -6.62
C GLY A 301 6.49 -5.05 -5.63
N ASP A 302 5.76 -5.23 -4.53
CA ASP A 302 5.58 -4.20 -3.51
C ASP A 302 6.82 -4.09 -2.62
N ARG A 303 7.49 -2.93 -2.69
CA ARG A 303 8.74 -2.67 -1.96
C ARG A 303 8.50 -2.02 -0.61
N SER A 304 7.26 -1.74 -0.22
CA SER A 304 6.95 -1.41 1.17
C SER A 304 6.72 -2.64 2.04
N ILE A 305 6.68 -3.85 1.45
CA ILE A 305 6.64 -5.10 2.21
C ILE A 305 7.92 -5.15 3.07
N TYR A 306 7.73 -4.87 4.35
CA TYR A 306 8.80 -4.77 5.34
C TYR A 306 9.06 -6.11 6.04
N TRP A 307 8.39 -7.20 5.65
CA TRP A 307 8.59 -8.53 6.21
C TRP A 307 9.40 -9.47 5.31
N ASP A 308 9.95 -10.53 5.90
CA ASP A 308 10.62 -11.59 5.15
C ASP A 308 9.64 -12.31 4.21
N VAL A 309 9.93 -12.29 2.91
CA VAL A 309 9.25 -13.10 1.90
C VAL A 309 10.04 -14.40 1.76
N PRO A 310 9.57 -15.52 2.35
CA PRO A 310 10.32 -16.75 2.31
C PRO A 310 10.28 -17.35 0.90
N ALA A 311 11.33 -18.11 0.55
CA ALA A 311 11.48 -18.66 -0.80
C ALA A 311 10.34 -19.60 -1.21
N ASP A 312 9.67 -20.23 -0.25
CA ASP A 312 8.56 -21.16 -0.46
C ASP A 312 7.18 -20.47 -0.46
N LYS A 313 7.10 -19.15 -0.24
CA LYS A 313 5.85 -18.40 -0.40
C LYS A 313 5.39 -18.54 -1.85
N ALA A 314 4.20 -19.12 -2.03
CA ALA A 314 3.66 -19.44 -3.35
C ALA A 314 2.43 -18.60 -3.67
N LEU A 315 2.28 -18.27 -4.95
CA LEU A 315 1.03 -17.85 -5.55
C LEU A 315 0.51 -18.97 -6.44
N TYR A 316 -0.72 -19.40 -6.18
CA TYR A 316 -1.37 -20.49 -6.90
C TYR A 316 -2.28 -19.95 -8.00
N PHE A 317 -2.44 -20.73 -9.07
CA PHE A 317 -3.20 -20.33 -10.25
C PHE A 317 -4.16 -21.42 -10.71
N TRP A 318 -5.39 -21.03 -11.03
CA TRP A 318 -6.44 -21.94 -11.49
C TRP A 318 -7.11 -21.47 -12.79
N ILE A 319 -7.64 -22.42 -13.57
CA ILE A 319 -8.71 -22.18 -14.55
C ILE A 319 -9.90 -23.06 -14.16
N GLY A 320 -11.03 -22.45 -13.81
CA GLY A 320 -12.14 -23.20 -13.24
C GLY A 320 -11.68 -23.95 -11.97
N GLU A 321 -11.93 -25.24 -11.89
CA GLU A 321 -11.53 -26.10 -10.74
C GLU A 321 -10.11 -26.69 -10.91
N GLU A 322 -9.42 -26.43 -12.02
CA GLU A 322 -8.10 -27.01 -12.29
C GLU A 322 -6.98 -26.07 -11.84
N GLU A 323 -6.16 -26.50 -10.88
CA GLU A 323 -4.88 -25.85 -10.58
C GLU A 323 -3.93 -26.05 -11.76
N ILE A 324 -3.50 -24.95 -12.37
CA ILE A 324 -2.65 -24.97 -13.57
C ILE A 324 -1.18 -24.66 -13.28
N ALA A 325 -0.90 -23.98 -12.16
CA ALA A 325 0.46 -23.67 -11.73
C ALA A 325 0.49 -23.22 -10.27
N ALA A 326 1.65 -23.41 -9.64
CA ALA A 326 2.06 -22.72 -8.43
C ALA A 326 3.45 -22.12 -8.67
N VAL A 327 3.61 -20.83 -8.36
CA VAL A 327 4.90 -20.14 -8.53
C VAL A 327 5.34 -19.62 -7.19
N THR A 328 6.53 -20.03 -6.75
CA THR A 328 7.12 -19.59 -5.48
C THR A 328 7.98 -18.35 -5.66
N ALA A 329 8.19 -17.58 -4.59
CA ALA A 329 9.16 -16.49 -4.57
C ALA A 329 10.56 -16.98 -4.99
N GLY A 330 10.96 -18.19 -4.57
CA GLY A 330 12.23 -18.80 -4.93
C GLY A 330 12.35 -19.13 -6.42
N ASP A 331 11.26 -19.46 -7.11
CA ASP A 331 11.26 -19.70 -8.57
C ASP A 331 11.53 -18.43 -9.39
N LEU A 332 11.47 -17.26 -8.75
CA LEU A 332 11.54 -15.95 -9.38
C LEU A 332 12.89 -15.25 -9.16
N LEU A 333 13.73 -15.72 -8.25
CA LEU A 333 15.03 -15.11 -7.91
C LEU A 333 16.18 -15.69 -8.74
#